data_AF-A0AAD7S661-F1
#
_entry.id   AF-A0AAD7S661-F1
#
_cell.length_a   1.000
_cell.length_b   1.000
_cell.length_c   1.000
_cell.angle_alpha   90.00
_cell.angle_beta   90.00
_cell.angle_gamma   90.00
#
_symmetry.space_group_name_H-M   'P 1'
#
loop_
_entity.id
_entity.type
_entity.pdbx_description
1 polymer ?
#
loop_
_entity_poly.entity_id
_entity_poly.type
_entity_poly.pdbx_seq_one_letter_code
_entity_poly.pdbx_strand_id
1 'polypeptide(L)'
;MDGPNVNWKFLDLLQEEHAQLYGGKQLVTVGSCGLHTLHNAFKCGFVAWGLDRLLKREEEDYMQVTKSSVFPLSFCAHRWVENLPVVERALAVWPSLLIYMEAVRTKKVPNPGTGSYDTIAAAIKDPLILAKLHFYMAIARTFTPFLKRYQTDEPVMPFLGRDLAEFLNSLLRRFIRRELLQDATTVQLTRLDITERKNWVRLQDVDIGLGAESILKSTKGERTALEFRTECVQGLSNMVLKVQEKSPLKYPVVRQMACLDPTVIYRDPDSCRRQMKGLVKTFLEVKQVPLTKELLKSVEAARTRYRDYLTEERRKKELEAKGQKRKAAEDDLEELRKRKKTILEVSQGLAREADKTAEEAEAKSGTKMAELISKSNILRKGSKKKLAELEILEKEIEAKGAELRKIE
;
A
#
# COMPACT_ATOMS: atom_id res chain seq x y z
N MET A 1 21.53 -2.93 11.84
CA MET A 1 20.54 -2.84 12.92
C MET A 1 20.47 -4.20 13.56
N ASP A 2 21.03 -4.32 14.75
CA ASP A 2 21.16 -5.60 15.44
C ASP A 2 19.79 -6.14 15.87
N GLY A 3 19.67 -7.46 15.89
CA GLY A 3 18.39 -8.14 16.09
C GLY A 3 17.77 -7.90 17.48
N PRO A 4 16.53 -8.38 17.71
CA PRO A 4 15.77 -8.13 18.94
C PRO A 4 16.53 -8.47 20.23
N ASN A 5 17.35 -9.51 20.24
CA ASN A 5 18.08 -9.95 21.44
C ASN A 5 19.19 -8.96 21.84
N VAL A 6 19.82 -8.30 20.87
CA VAL A 6 20.83 -7.27 21.15
C VAL A 6 20.16 -6.03 21.74
N ASN A 7 18.96 -5.67 21.26
CA ASN A 7 18.17 -4.58 21.83
C ASN A 7 17.74 -4.85 23.28
N TRP A 8 17.40 -6.09 23.62
CA TRP A 8 17.07 -6.48 24.99
C TRP A 8 18.28 -6.40 25.91
N LYS A 9 19.42 -6.94 25.50
CA LYS A 9 20.64 -6.85 26.33
C LYS A 9 21.10 -5.40 26.51
N PHE A 10 21.01 -4.59 25.46
CA PHE A 10 21.28 -3.15 25.56
C PHE A 10 20.31 -2.47 26.53
N LEU A 11 19.01 -2.75 26.44
CA LEU A 11 18.02 -2.22 27.37
C LEU A 11 18.34 -2.61 28.82
N ASP A 12 18.69 -3.88 29.06
CA ASP A 12 19.02 -4.37 30.41
C ASP A 12 20.22 -3.61 30.99
N LEU A 13 21.31 -3.47 30.20
CA LEU A 13 22.49 -2.72 30.60
C LEU A 13 22.19 -1.23 30.83
N LEU A 14 21.39 -0.62 29.95
CA LEU A 14 20.96 0.77 30.08
C LEU A 14 20.11 0.97 31.34
N GLN A 15 19.23 0.02 31.68
CA GLN A 15 18.41 0.05 32.89
C GLN A 15 19.27 -0.08 34.15
N GLU A 16 20.28 -0.96 34.14
CA GLU A 16 21.24 -1.12 35.24
C GLU A 16 22.05 0.16 35.46
N GLU A 17 22.65 0.72 34.41
CA GLU A 17 23.43 1.96 34.48
C GLU A 17 22.56 3.15 34.92
N HIS A 18 21.37 3.30 34.33
CA HIS A 18 20.45 4.37 34.69
C HIS A 18 19.96 4.25 36.14
N ALA A 19 19.74 3.03 36.64
CA ALA A 19 19.41 2.81 38.04
C ALA A 19 20.56 3.23 38.97
N GLN A 20 21.81 2.95 38.61
CA GLN A 20 22.98 3.38 39.38
C GLN A 20 23.12 4.91 39.41
N LEU A 21 23.02 5.56 38.24
CA LEU A 21 23.22 7.00 38.10
C LEU A 21 22.10 7.85 38.69
N TYR A 22 20.86 7.33 38.71
CA TYR A 22 19.68 8.11 39.06
C TYR A 22 18.91 7.59 40.29
N GLY A 23 19.61 6.94 41.23
CA GLY A 23 19.03 6.56 42.54
C GLY A 23 17.93 5.50 42.43
N GLY A 24 18.16 4.49 41.59
CA GLY A 24 17.25 3.36 41.36
C GLY A 24 16.13 3.64 40.36
N LYS A 25 16.19 4.74 39.60
CA LYS A 25 15.18 5.05 38.57
C LYS A 25 15.39 4.21 37.31
N GLN A 26 14.30 3.69 36.77
CA GLN A 26 14.31 2.83 35.58
C GLN A 26 13.47 3.47 34.46
N LEU A 27 13.77 3.18 33.20
CA LEU A 27 12.97 3.62 32.06
C LEU A 27 11.70 2.78 31.91
N VAL A 28 10.62 3.39 31.44
CA VAL A 28 9.38 2.65 31.16
C VAL A 28 9.58 1.72 29.98
N THR A 29 9.35 0.42 30.19
CA THR A 29 9.50 -0.58 29.14
C THR A 29 8.18 -0.78 28.39
N VAL A 30 8.22 -0.61 27.06
CA VAL A 30 7.06 -0.79 26.15
C VAL A 30 7.21 -1.99 25.23
N GLY A 31 8.19 -2.86 25.48
CA GLY A 31 8.53 -3.98 24.61
C GLY A 31 9.65 -3.65 23.62
N SER A 32 10.03 -4.64 22.83
CA SER A 32 11.00 -4.47 21.74
C SER A 32 10.35 -3.90 20.48
N CYS A 33 11.18 -3.34 19.60
CA CYS A 33 10.77 -2.84 18.28
C CYS A 33 9.86 -3.84 17.53
N GLY A 34 8.61 -3.44 17.31
CA GLY A 34 7.62 -4.26 16.61
C GLY A 34 8.05 -4.63 15.19
N LEU A 35 8.76 -3.75 14.49
CA LEU A 35 9.23 -3.99 13.11
C LEU A 35 10.15 -5.21 13.02
N HIS A 36 11.17 -5.30 13.89
CA HIS A 36 12.08 -6.44 13.90
C HIS A 36 11.36 -7.75 14.27
N THR A 37 10.42 -7.70 15.21
CA THR A 37 9.57 -8.85 15.55
C THR A 37 8.76 -9.29 14.34
N LEU A 38 8.19 -8.37 13.57
CA LEU A 38 7.40 -8.69 12.38
C LEU A 38 8.25 -9.23 11.22
N HIS A 39 9.42 -8.65 10.95
CA HIS A 39 10.35 -9.20 9.96
C HIS A 39 10.77 -10.63 10.30
N ASN A 40 11.10 -10.89 11.57
CA ASN A 40 11.47 -12.22 12.03
C ASN A 40 10.29 -13.19 12.00
N ALA A 41 9.09 -12.75 12.41
CA ALA A 41 7.87 -13.54 12.32
C ALA A 41 7.62 -13.96 10.87
N PHE A 42 7.64 -13.00 9.95
CA PHE A 42 7.43 -13.24 8.53
C PHE A 42 8.46 -14.22 7.96
N LYS A 43 9.76 -14.04 8.28
CA LYS A 43 10.83 -14.98 7.91
C LYS A 43 10.54 -16.39 8.42
N CYS A 44 10.18 -16.54 9.70
CA CYS A 44 9.87 -17.84 10.31
C CYS A 44 8.73 -18.59 9.59
N GLY A 45 7.78 -17.87 8.99
CA GLY A 45 6.69 -18.48 8.26
C GLY A 45 7.05 -18.98 6.86
N PHE A 46 8.15 -18.52 6.27
CA PHE A 46 8.53 -18.83 4.88
C PHE A 46 9.89 -19.51 4.72
N VAL A 47 10.72 -19.54 5.76
CA VAL A 47 12.09 -20.10 5.68
C VAL A 47 12.12 -21.55 5.17
N ALA A 48 11.10 -22.35 5.48
CA ALA A 48 10.98 -23.74 5.04
C ALA A 48 10.83 -23.88 3.52
N TRP A 49 10.37 -22.84 2.82
CA TRP A 49 10.18 -22.85 1.38
C TRP A 49 11.39 -22.36 0.59
N GLY A 50 12.43 -21.83 1.25
CA GLY A 50 13.68 -21.43 0.59
C GLY A 50 13.52 -20.35 -0.51
N LEU A 51 12.45 -19.55 -0.46
CA LEU A 51 12.13 -18.55 -1.50
C LEU A 51 13.18 -17.44 -1.64
N ASP A 52 14.01 -17.23 -0.61
CA ASP A 52 15.09 -16.25 -0.58
C ASP A 52 16.17 -16.50 -1.64
N ARG A 53 16.26 -17.73 -2.15
CA ARG A 53 17.27 -18.14 -3.13
C ARG A 53 16.82 -17.96 -4.58
N LEU A 54 15.52 -17.78 -4.81
CA LEU A 54 14.88 -17.89 -6.12
C LEU A 54 15.26 -16.76 -7.10
N LEU A 55 15.59 -15.57 -6.60
CA LEU A 55 15.61 -14.36 -7.44
C LEU A 55 16.94 -13.62 -7.32
N LYS A 56 17.74 -13.73 -8.38
CA LYS A 56 18.92 -12.92 -8.66
C LYS A 56 18.86 -12.43 -10.10
N ARG A 57 19.55 -11.33 -10.37
CA ARG A 57 19.60 -10.68 -11.68
C ARG A 57 20.47 -11.53 -12.62
N GLU A 58 19.96 -11.88 -13.81
CA GLU A 58 20.71 -12.62 -14.85
C GLU A 58 21.02 -11.74 -16.08
N GLU A 59 22.04 -12.19 -16.84
CA GLU A 59 22.87 -11.53 -17.86
C GLU A 59 22.24 -11.39 -19.28
N GLU A 60 23.02 -10.78 -20.20
CA GLU A 60 22.67 -10.29 -21.56
C GLU A 60 21.81 -11.23 -22.42
N ASP A 61 22.03 -12.54 -22.35
CA ASP A 61 21.35 -13.54 -23.18
C ASP A 61 19.83 -13.64 -22.91
N TYR A 62 19.38 -13.25 -21.70
CA TYR A 62 17.98 -13.24 -21.32
C TYR A 62 17.14 -12.33 -22.23
N MET A 63 17.65 -11.13 -22.56
CA MET A 63 16.92 -10.19 -23.41
C MET A 63 16.81 -10.69 -24.84
N GLN A 64 17.88 -11.32 -25.35
CA GLN A 64 17.91 -11.84 -26.73
C GLN A 64 16.86 -12.92 -26.95
N VAL A 65 16.69 -13.81 -25.97
CA VAL A 65 15.77 -14.95 -26.06
C VAL A 65 14.32 -14.55 -25.74
N THR A 66 14.11 -13.76 -24.69
CA THR A 66 12.76 -13.48 -24.18
C THR A 66 12.14 -12.22 -24.76
N LYS A 67 12.94 -11.36 -25.40
CA LYS A 67 12.56 -10.00 -25.86
C LYS A 67 12.05 -9.10 -24.73
N SER A 68 12.32 -9.45 -23.47
CA SER A 68 11.93 -8.69 -22.29
C SER A 68 13.12 -7.90 -21.74
N SER A 69 12.91 -6.62 -21.42
CA SER A 69 13.85 -5.78 -20.68
C SER A 69 13.56 -5.78 -19.17
N VAL A 70 12.63 -6.62 -18.71
CA VAL A 70 12.18 -6.69 -17.32
C VAL A 70 12.82 -7.88 -16.63
N PHE A 71 13.70 -7.61 -15.67
CA PHE A 71 14.48 -8.63 -14.96
C PHE A 71 13.93 -8.94 -13.56
N PRO A 72 14.22 -10.13 -13.00
CA PRO A 72 14.05 -10.43 -11.58
C PRO A 72 14.78 -9.44 -10.67
N LEU A 73 14.22 -9.18 -9.48
CA LEU A 73 14.87 -8.38 -8.45
C LEU A 73 15.56 -9.28 -7.41
N SER A 74 16.63 -8.78 -6.78
CA SER A 74 17.32 -9.52 -5.72
C SER A 74 16.53 -9.54 -4.41
N PHE A 75 16.42 -10.70 -3.77
CA PHE A 75 15.81 -10.84 -2.46
C PHE A 75 16.70 -10.30 -1.33
N CYS A 76 16.15 -9.49 -0.42
CA CYS A 76 16.84 -9.00 0.77
C CYS A 76 16.63 -9.94 1.96
N ALA A 77 17.66 -10.70 2.34
CA ALA A 77 17.59 -11.70 3.42
C ALA A 77 17.35 -11.13 4.83
N HIS A 78 17.60 -9.84 5.04
CA HIS A 78 17.42 -9.17 6.33
C HIS A 78 16.08 -8.42 6.44
N ARG A 79 15.40 -8.14 5.31
CA ARG A 79 14.16 -7.34 5.25
C ARG A 79 13.06 -8.09 4.51
N TRP A 80 12.67 -9.25 5.04
CA TRP A 80 11.77 -10.18 4.35
C TRP A 80 10.45 -9.56 3.87
N VAL A 81 9.78 -8.79 4.71
CA VAL A 81 8.50 -8.15 4.34
C VAL A 81 8.66 -7.10 3.23
N GLU A 82 9.82 -6.43 3.14
CA GLU A 82 10.09 -5.44 2.09
C GLU A 82 10.30 -6.10 0.71
N ASN A 83 10.41 -7.44 0.64
CA ASN A 83 10.53 -8.17 -0.63
C ASN A 83 9.18 -8.37 -1.36
N LEU A 84 8.11 -7.67 -0.99
CA LEU A 84 6.85 -7.68 -1.74
C LEU A 84 7.06 -7.33 -3.24
N PRO A 85 7.77 -6.24 -3.60
CA PRO A 85 8.04 -5.91 -5.01
C PRO A 85 8.90 -6.96 -5.71
N VAL A 86 9.76 -7.66 -4.97
CA VAL A 86 10.62 -8.73 -5.49
C VAL A 86 9.77 -9.91 -5.94
N VAL A 87 8.78 -10.32 -5.14
CA VAL A 87 7.85 -11.40 -5.48
C VAL A 87 6.86 -10.99 -6.56
N GLU A 88 6.36 -9.75 -6.54
CA GLU A 88 5.53 -9.21 -7.62
C GLU A 88 6.29 -9.23 -8.95
N ARG A 89 7.58 -8.85 -8.94
CA ARG A 89 8.44 -8.95 -10.11
C ARG A 89 8.64 -10.40 -10.55
N ALA A 90 8.89 -11.31 -9.62
CA ALA A 90 9.08 -12.73 -9.91
C ALA A 90 7.90 -13.33 -10.66
N LEU A 91 6.68 -13.04 -10.22
CA LEU A 91 5.45 -13.48 -10.87
C LEU A 91 5.31 -12.88 -12.27
N ALA A 92 5.65 -11.59 -12.44
CA ALA A 92 5.56 -10.90 -13.74
C ALA A 92 6.56 -11.46 -14.78
N VAL A 93 7.79 -11.80 -14.35
CA VAL A 93 8.83 -12.31 -15.25
C VAL A 93 8.80 -13.84 -15.40
N TRP A 94 7.94 -14.54 -14.67
CA TRP A 94 7.85 -16.01 -14.68
C TRP A 94 7.68 -16.60 -16.09
N PRO A 95 6.79 -16.09 -16.97
CA PRO A 95 6.66 -16.62 -18.33
C PRO A 95 7.94 -16.47 -19.15
N SER A 96 8.63 -15.34 -19.01
CA SER A 96 9.91 -15.10 -19.69
C SER A 96 11.02 -16.01 -19.15
N LEU A 97 11.03 -16.30 -17.84
CA LEU A 97 11.94 -17.29 -17.26
C LEU A 97 11.72 -18.68 -17.88
N LEU A 98 10.47 -19.12 -18.06
CA LEU A 98 10.18 -20.41 -18.70
C LEU A 98 10.72 -20.47 -20.14
N ILE A 99 10.58 -19.40 -20.92
CA ILE A 99 11.11 -19.32 -22.29
C ILE A 99 12.64 -19.42 -22.28
N TYR A 100 13.30 -18.69 -21.38
CA TYR A 100 14.75 -18.73 -21.24
C TYR A 100 15.25 -20.12 -20.84
N MET A 101 14.63 -20.73 -19.84
CA MET A 101 14.98 -22.07 -19.35
C MET A 101 14.82 -23.13 -20.43
N GLU A 102 13.78 -23.01 -21.27
CA GLU A 102 13.57 -23.88 -22.43
C GLU A 102 14.63 -23.66 -23.53
N ALA A 103 15.06 -22.42 -23.76
CA ALA A 103 16.14 -22.12 -24.69
C ALA A 103 17.48 -22.72 -24.24
N VAL A 104 17.80 -22.65 -22.95
CA VAL A 104 18.98 -23.32 -22.36
C VAL A 104 18.84 -24.84 -22.50
N ARG A 105 17.67 -25.40 -22.17
CA ARG A 105 17.41 -26.86 -22.27
C ARG A 105 17.56 -27.39 -23.70
N THR A 106 17.11 -26.61 -24.69
CA THR A 106 17.21 -26.93 -26.12
C THR A 106 18.55 -26.55 -26.74
N LYS A 107 19.51 -26.09 -25.94
CA LYS A 107 20.86 -25.66 -26.36
C LYS A 107 20.85 -24.52 -27.39
N LYS A 108 19.79 -23.70 -27.41
CA LYS A 108 19.74 -22.46 -28.21
C LYS A 108 20.64 -21.37 -27.63
N VAL A 109 20.84 -21.41 -26.31
CA VAL A 109 21.79 -20.58 -25.56
C VAL A 109 22.62 -21.48 -24.64
N PRO A 110 23.85 -21.08 -24.28
CA PRO A 110 24.67 -21.84 -23.35
C PRO A 110 24.02 -21.91 -21.97
N ASN A 111 24.33 -22.97 -21.21
CA ASN A 111 23.95 -23.03 -19.80
C ASN A 111 24.87 -22.08 -19.02
N PRO A 112 24.33 -21.11 -18.27
CA PRO A 112 25.14 -20.15 -17.52
C PRO A 112 25.93 -20.78 -16.37
N GLY A 113 25.59 -21.98 -15.90
CA GLY A 113 26.32 -22.70 -14.86
C GLY A 113 26.32 -22.01 -13.49
N THR A 114 25.36 -21.12 -13.25
CA THR A 114 25.27 -20.34 -12.00
C THR A 114 24.32 -21.00 -11.01
N GLY A 115 24.57 -20.82 -9.71
CA GLY A 115 23.64 -21.29 -8.66
C GLY A 115 22.27 -20.60 -8.71
N SER A 116 22.16 -19.45 -9.39
CA SER A 116 20.87 -18.78 -9.69
C SER A 116 20.03 -19.63 -10.64
N TYR A 117 20.64 -20.05 -11.76
CA TYR A 117 20.02 -20.95 -12.74
C TYR A 117 19.56 -22.24 -12.09
N ASP A 118 20.40 -22.89 -11.28
CA ASP A 118 20.06 -24.15 -10.60
C ASP A 118 18.85 -23.99 -9.66
N THR A 119 18.75 -22.85 -8.99
CA THR A 119 17.62 -22.57 -8.10
C THR A 119 16.33 -22.37 -8.88
N ILE A 120 16.37 -21.63 -10.00
CA ILE A 120 15.22 -21.46 -10.89
C ILE A 120 14.81 -22.80 -11.51
N ALA A 121 15.79 -23.61 -11.94
CA ALA A 121 15.56 -24.95 -12.48
C ALA A 121 14.88 -25.89 -11.48
N ALA A 122 15.29 -25.84 -10.21
CA ALA A 122 14.66 -26.60 -9.14
C ALA A 122 13.23 -26.10 -8.87
N ALA A 123 13.03 -24.78 -8.85
CA ALA A 123 11.74 -24.18 -8.57
C ALA A 123 10.70 -24.44 -9.66
N ILE A 124 11.09 -24.47 -10.94
CA ILE A 124 10.19 -24.81 -12.06
C ILE A 124 9.66 -26.25 -11.95
N LYS A 125 10.41 -27.16 -11.30
CA LYS A 125 9.98 -28.54 -11.06
C LYS A 125 8.96 -28.65 -9.92
N ASP A 126 8.87 -27.64 -9.05
CA ASP A 126 7.88 -27.61 -7.97
C ASP A 126 6.51 -27.16 -8.53
N PRO A 127 5.49 -28.04 -8.61
CA PRO A 127 4.19 -27.70 -9.15
C PRO A 127 3.46 -26.62 -8.32
N LEU A 128 3.89 -26.36 -7.08
CA LEU A 128 3.29 -25.40 -6.17
C LEU A 128 4.06 -24.08 -6.08
N ILE A 129 5.16 -23.89 -6.82
CA ILE A 129 5.98 -22.68 -6.68
C ILE A 129 5.19 -21.39 -6.89
N LEU A 130 4.32 -21.35 -7.90
CA LEU A 130 3.48 -20.18 -8.17
C LEU A 130 2.46 -19.96 -7.05
N ALA A 131 1.89 -21.03 -6.50
CA ALA A 131 0.99 -20.95 -5.34
C ALA A 131 1.74 -20.41 -4.11
N LYS A 132 2.97 -20.86 -3.86
CA LYS A 132 3.85 -20.36 -2.78
C LYS A 132 4.16 -18.87 -2.95
N LEU A 133 4.50 -18.42 -4.17
CA LEU A 133 4.76 -17.01 -4.46
C LEU A 133 3.51 -16.14 -4.28
N HIS A 134 2.35 -16.61 -4.75
CA HIS A 134 1.08 -15.89 -4.54
C HIS A 134 0.67 -15.83 -3.07
N PHE A 135 0.87 -16.91 -2.32
CA PHE A 135 0.60 -16.92 -0.87
C PHE A 135 1.56 -15.97 -0.14
N TYR A 136 2.85 -16.02 -0.45
CA TYR A 136 3.83 -15.06 0.08
C TYR A 136 3.38 -13.62 -0.16
N MET A 137 2.99 -13.30 -1.38
CA MET A 137 2.51 -11.97 -1.77
C MET A 137 1.27 -11.56 -0.95
N ALA A 138 0.31 -12.47 -0.75
CA ALA A 138 -0.90 -12.21 0.04
C ALA A 138 -0.56 -11.90 1.51
N ILE A 139 0.38 -12.64 2.11
CA ILE A 139 0.80 -12.38 3.49
C ILE A 139 1.63 -11.10 3.57
N ALA A 140 2.56 -10.86 2.64
CA ALA A 140 3.39 -9.65 2.62
C ALA A 140 2.53 -8.38 2.53
N ARG A 141 1.45 -8.39 1.74
CA ARG A 141 0.46 -7.31 1.68
C ARG A 141 -0.27 -7.09 3.01
N THR A 142 -0.40 -8.11 3.85
CA THR A 142 -0.97 -7.96 5.21
C THR A 142 -0.01 -7.24 6.15
N PHE A 143 1.30 -7.50 6.05
CA PHE A 143 2.32 -6.88 6.91
C PHE A 143 2.70 -5.45 6.46
N THR A 144 2.66 -5.18 5.16
CA THR A 144 3.19 -3.93 4.57
C THR A 144 2.60 -2.64 5.17
N PRO A 145 1.26 -2.50 5.36
CA PRO A 145 0.69 -1.27 5.91
C PRO A 145 1.19 -0.97 7.33
N PHE A 146 1.31 -2.00 8.17
CA PHE A 146 1.83 -1.84 9.51
C PHE A 146 3.30 -1.40 9.48
N LEU A 147 4.15 -2.05 8.68
CA LEU A 147 5.56 -1.65 8.60
C LEU A 147 5.72 -0.20 8.17
N LYS A 148 5.04 0.20 7.09
CA LYS A 148 5.11 1.57 6.57
C LYS A 148 4.66 2.60 7.60
N ARG A 149 3.60 2.30 8.36
CA ARG A 149 3.05 3.22 9.38
C ARG A 149 3.99 3.41 10.57
N TYR A 150 4.74 2.37 10.96
CA TYR A 150 5.62 2.40 12.14
C TYR A 150 7.10 2.64 11.80
N GLN A 151 7.44 2.80 10.52
CA GLN A 151 8.72 3.31 10.04
C GLN A 151 8.65 4.84 9.90
N THR A 152 8.45 5.53 11.02
CA THR A 152 8.28 6.99 11.07
C THR A 152 8.85 7.55 12.38
N ASP A 153 9.25 8.82 12.34
CA ASP A 153 9.65 9.59 13.53
C ASP A 153 8.45 10.25 14.24
N GLU A 154 7.25 10.12 13.67
CA GLU A 154 6.01 10.63 14.27
C GLU A 154 5.63 9.87 15.56
N PRO A 155 4.93 10.52 16.51
CA PRO A 155 4.50 9.91 17.77
C PRO A 155 3.33 8.93 17.57
N VAL A 156 3.60 7.79 16.95
CA VAL A 156 2.58 6.78 16.57
C VAL A 156 2.24 5.78 17.68
N MET A 157 2.91 5.90 18.84
CA MET A 157 2.72 4.99 19.97
C MET A 157 1.26 4.87 20.46
N PRO A 158 0.44 5.95 20.52
CA PRO A 158 -0.97 5.84 20.88
C PRO A 158 -1.78 4.85 20.01
N PHE A 159 -1.36 4.64 18.77
CA PHE A 159 -2.06 3.78 17.81
C PHE A 159 -1.56 2.32 17.83
N LEU A 160 -0.35 2.08 18.37
CA LEU A 160 0.35 0.78 18.29
C LEU A 160 -0.48 -0.37 18.84
N GLY A 161 -1.11 -0.17 20.00
CA GLY A 161 -1.90 -1.21 20.65
C GLY A 161 -3.09 -1.68 19.81
N ARG A 162 -3.78 -0.75 19.17
CA ARG A 162 -4.93 -1.04 18.31
C ARG A 162 -4.47 -1.68 17.00
N ASP A 163 -3.55 -1.04 16.30
CA ASP A 163 -3.11 -1.47 14.97
C ASP A 163 -2.46 -2.85 15.01
N LEU A 164 -1.68 -3.14 16.06
CA LEU A 164 -1.03 -4.44 16.21
C LEU A 164 -2.06 -5.55 16.51
N ALA A 165 -3.12 -5.25 17.25
CA ALA A 165 -4.20 -6.19 17.50
C ALA A 165 -5.03 -6.46 16.23
N GLU A 166 -5.28 -5.41 15.43
CA GLU A 166 -5.96 -5.54 14.14
C GLU A 166 -5.12 -6.36 13.15
N PHE A 167 -3.82 -6.07 13.05
CA PHE A 167 -2.87 -6.85 12.27
C PHE A 167 -2.84 -8.35 12.68
N LEU A 168 -2.75 -8.62 13.99
CA LEU A 168 -2.73 -10.00 14.51
C LEU A 168 -4.05 -10.71 14.18
N ASN A 169 -5.19 -10.02 14.33
CA ASN A 169 -6.50 -10.54 13.92
C ASN A 169 -6.57 -10.85 12.43
N SER A 170 -6.01 -10.01 11.56
CA SER A 170 -5.98 -10.27 10.11
C SER A 170 -5.23 -11.55 9.76
N LEU A 171 -4.16 -11.89 10.49
CA LEU A 171 -3.47 -13.18 10.32
C LEU A 171 -4.29 -14.35 10.86
N LEU A 172 -4.80 -14.22 12.09
CA LEU A 172 -5.59 -15.27 12.75
C LEU A 172 -6.84 -15.64 11.96
N ARG A 173 -7.56 -14.65 11.41
CA ARG A 173 -8.79 -14.86 10.61
C ARG A 173 -8.61 -15.77 9.39
N ARG A 174 -7.36 -15.96 8.94
CA ARG A 174 -7.07 -16.83 7.80
C ARG A 174 -7.22 -18.32 8.11
N PHE A 175 -7.03 -18.72 9.38
CA PHE A 175 -6.98 -20.13 9.75
C PHE A 175 -7.62 -20.48 11.09
N ILE A 176 -7.97 -19.50 11.93
CA ILE A 176 -8.65 -19.69 13.22
C ILE A 176 -10.16 -19.46 13.07
N ARG A 177 -10.96 -20.25 13.80
CA ARG A 177 -12.42 -20.11 13.84
C ARG A 177 -12.83 -18.72 14.31
N ARG A 178 -13.82 -18.14 13.62
CA ARG A 178 -14.32 -16.78 13.89
C ARG A 178 -14.84 -16.61 15.32
N GLU A 179 -15.46 -17.65 15.86
CA GLU A 179 -16.00 -17.71 17.23
C GLU A 179 -14.94 -17.39 18.29
N LEU A 180 -13.68 -17.79 18.06
CA LEU A 180 -12.56 -17.56 18.99
C LEU A 180 -11.96 -16.15 18.89
N LEU A 181 -12.28 -15.44 17.80
CA LEU A 181 -11.75 -14.09 17.53
C LEU A 181 -12.79 -13.00 17.82
N GLN A 182 -14.07 -13.38 17.88
CA GLN A 182 -15.15 -12.47 18.21
C GLN A 182 -14.99 -11.95 19.64
N ASP A 183 -15.02 -10.63 19.80
CA ASP A 183 -14.89 -9.92 21.09
C ASP A 183 -13.58 -10.21 21.88
N ALA A 184 -12.60 -10.85 21.24
CA ALA A 184 -11.31 -11.12 21.84
C ALA A 184 -10.57 -9.81 22.14
N THR A 185 -10.24 -9.60 23.42
CA THR A 185 -9.43 -8.47 23.86
C THR A 185 -8.01 -8.56 23.32
N THR A 186 -7.31 -7.42 23.26
CA THR A 186 -5.91 -7.35 22.82
C THR A 186 -4.99 -8.32 23.58
N VAL A 187 -5.25 -8.54 24.89
CA VAL A 187 -4.48 -9.48 25.71
C VAL A 187 -4.83 -10.93 25.38
N GLN A 188 -6.10 -11.25 25.17
CA GLN A 188 -6.53 -12.60 24.79
C GLN A 188 -5.89 -13.02 23.47
N LEU A 189 -5.81 -12.12 22.48
CA LEU A 189 -5.13 -12.40 21.21
C LEU A 189 -3.66 -12.77 21.38
N THR A 190 -2.96 -12.21 22.37
CA THR A 190 -1.55 -12.56 22.66
C THR A 190 -1.36 -13.92 23.31
N ARG A 191 -2.43 -14.53 23.81
CA ARG A 191 -2.42 -15.80 24.57
C ARG A 191 -3.27 -16.89 23.93
N LEU A 192 -3.96 -16.57 22.83
CA LEU A 192 -4.80 -17.51 22.10
C LEU A 192 -3.95 -18.70 21.63
N ASP A 193 -4.39 -19.90 21.99
CA ASP A 193 -3.75 -21.12 21.50
C ASP A 193 -4.11 -21.34 20.04
N ILE A 194 -3.08 -21.25 19.20
CA ILE A 194 -3.17 -21.42 17.76
C ILE A 194 -2.61 -22.75 17.28
N THR A 195 -2.15 -23.61 18.19
CA THR A 195 -1.51 -24.90 17.83
C THR A 195 -2.52 -26.03 17.77
N GLU A 196 -3.63 -25.91 18.48
CA GLU A 196 -4.67 -26.93 18.50
C GLU A 196 -5.54 -26.88 17.23
N ARG A 197 -5.56 -27.99 16.49
CA ARG A 197 -6.39 -28.14 15.27
C ARG A 197 -7.88 -27.91 15.51
N LYS A 198 -8.37 -28.11 16.73
CA LYS A 198 -9.78 -27.87 17.09
C LYS A 198 -10.16 -26.38 16.97
N ASN A 199 -9.17 -25.49 17.12
CA ASN A 199 -9.35 -24.03 17.02
C ASN A 199 -9.27 -23.54 15.56
N TRP A 200 -8.87 -24.42 14.63
CA TRP A 200 -8.71 -24.07 13.24
C TRP A 200 -10.02 -24.21 12.47
N VAL A 201 -10.13 -23.45 11.38
CA VAL A 201 -11.12 -23.72 10.34
C VAL A 201 -10.76 -25.04 9.63
N ARG A 202 -11.70 -25.60 8.87
CA ARG A 202 -11.38 -26.78 8.04
C ARG A 202 -10.30 -26.37 7.04
N LEU A 203 -9.40 -27.29 6.71
CA LEU A 203 -8.27 -26.97 5.82
C LEU A 203 -8.75 -26.35 4.50
N GLN A 204 -9.85 -26.82 3.93
CA GLN A 204 -10.45 -26.29 2.70
C GLN A 204 -10.88 -24.81 2.80
N ASP A 205 -11.22 -24.35 4.01
CA ASP A 205 -11.69 -22.99 4.28
C ASP A 205 -10.55 -22.02 4.69
N VAL A 206 -9.30 -22.49 4.72
CA VAL A 206 -8.13 -21.65 5.05
C VAL A 206 -7.94 -20.59 3.95
N ASP A 207 -7.85 -19.32 4.34
CA ASP A 207 -7.61 -18.22 3.42
C ASP A 207 -6.12 -18.10 3.04
N ILE A 208 -5.79 -18.69 1.89
CA ILE A 208 -4.48 -18.59 1.24
C ILE A 208 -4.38 -17.42 0.23
N GLY A 209 -5.42 -16.60 0.11
CA GLY A 209 -5.49 -15.51 -0.85
C GLY A 209 -5.85 -15.93 -2.27
N LEU A 210 -6.50 -15.01 -3.00
CA LEU A 210 -7.09 -15.26 -4.32
C LEU A 210 -6.07 -15.77 -5.36
N GLY A 211 -4.83 -15.27 -5.33
CA GLY A 211 -3.79 -15.69 -6.27
C GLY A 211 -3.43 -17.17 -6.11
N ALA A 212 -3.20 -17.62 -4.87
CA ALA A 212 -2.85 -19.02 -4.61
C ALA A 212 -4.05 -19.95 -4.87
N GLU A 213 -5.27 -19.52 -4.53
CA GLU A 213 -6.51 -20.24 -4.87
C GLU A 213 -6.64 -20.48 -6.38
N SER A 214 -6.35 -19.46 -7.19
CA SER A 214 -6.43 -19.58 -8.66
C SER A 214 -5.46 -20.63 -9.19
N ILE A 215 -4.23 -20.69 -8.66
CA ILE A 215 -3.22 -21.68 -9.07
C ILE A 215 -3.63 -23.09 -8.63
N LEU A 216 -4.13 -23.26 -7.41
CA LEU A 216 -4.56 -24.56 -6.91
C LEU A 216 -5.74 -25.14 -7.70
N LYS A 217 -6.69 -24.30 -8.14
CA LYS A 217 -7.81 -24.74 -9.01
C LYS A 217 -7.33 -25.34 -10.33
N SER A 218 -6.20 -24.85 -10.85
CA SER A 218 -5.57 -25.38 -12.07
C SER A 218 -4.69 -26.60 -11.82
N THR A 219 -4.38 -26.92 -10.56
CA THR A 219 -3.51 -28.04 -10.19
C THR A 219 -4.35 -29.30 -9.98
N LYS A 220 -4.01 -30.40 -10.68
CA LYS A 220 -4.70 -31.68 -10.50
C LYS A 220 -4.20 -32.37 -9.23
N GLY A 221 -5.06 -32.54 -8.22
CA GLY A 221 -4.76 -33.34 -7.03
C GLY A 221 -5.27 -32.71 -5.74
N GLU A 222 -6.40 -33.21 -5.24
CA GLU A 222 -7.00 -32.75 -3.97
C GLU A 222 -6.05 -32.92 -2.79
N ARG A 223 -5.30 -34.03 -2.76
CA ARG A 223 -4.28 -34.31 -1.74
C ARG A 223 -3.19 -33.24 -1.71
N THR A 224 -2.62 -32.89 -2.87
CA THR A 224 -1.58 -31.87 -2.99
C THR A 224 -2.08 -30.50 -2.54
N ALA A 225 -3.33 -30.16 -2.86
CA ALA A 225 -3.94 -28.92 -2.41
C ALA A 225 -4.11 -28.88 -0.88
N LEU A 226 -4.53 -29.99 -0.25
CA LEU A 226 -4.65 -30.08 1.21
C LEU A 226 -3.29 -30.06 1.92
N GLU A 227 -2.28 -30.71 1.35
CA GLU A 227 -0.89 -30.65 1.83
C GLU A 227 -0.37 -29.21 1.81
N PHE A 228 -0.54 -28.51 0.68
CA PHE A 228 -0.18 -27.09 0.57
C PHE A 228 -0.89 -26.20 1.61
N ARG A 229 -2.20 -26.40 1.82
CA ARG A 229 -2.94 -25.64 2.84
C ARG A 229 -2.43 -25.94 4.25
N THR A 230 -2.02 -27.18 4.52
CA THR A 230 -1.39 -27.54 5.80
C THR A 230 -0.07 -26.79 6.00
N GLU A 231 0.77 -26.71 4.96
CA GLU A 231 2.00 -25.91 5.00
C GLU A 231 1.71 -24.42 5.23
N CYS A 232 0.69 -23.86 4.56
CA CYS A 232 0.27 -22.48 4.77
C CYS A 232 -0.16 -22.21 6.22
N VAL A 233 -0.95 -23.10 6.82
CA VAL A 233 -1.35 -22.98 8.23
C VAL A 233 -0.16 -23.10 9.17
N GLN A 234 0.81 -23.96 8.86
CA GLN A 234 2.04 -24.06 9.65
C GLN A 234 2.85 -22.76 9.57
N GLY A 235 2.99 -22.19 8.37
CA GLY A 235 3.65 -20.90 8.16
C GLY A 235 2.97 -19.76 8.92
N LEU A 236 1.65 -19.66 8.82
CA LEU A 236 0.84 -18.67 9.56
C LEU A 236 0.96 -18.85 11.07
N SER A 237 0.89 -20.09 11.56
CA SER A 237 1.05 -20.42 12.97
C SER A 237 2.42 -19.96 13.48
N ASN A 238 3.49 -20.27 12.75
CA ASN A 238 4.85 -19.85 13.12
C ASN A 238 4.98 -18.33 13.18
N MET A 239 4.40 -17.60 12.22
CA MET A 239 4.39 -16.13 12.25
C MET A 239 3.66 -15.61 13.48
N VAL A 240 2.43 -16.08 13.72
CA VAL A 240 1.59 -15.63 14.83
C VAL A 240 2.25 -15.93 16.17
N LEU A 241 2.80 -17.13 16.38
CA LEU A 241 3.54 -17.47 17.59
C LEU A 241 4.69 -16.50 17.85
N LYS A 242 5.44 -16.13 16.81
CA LYS A 242 6.56 -15.19 16.93
C LYS A 242 6.10 -13.78 17.29
N VAL A 243 4.97 -13.34 16.72
CA VAL A 243 4.34 -12.06 17.08
C VAL A 243 3.83 -12.09 18.52
N GLN A 244 3.15 -13.17 18.93
CA GLN A 244 2.67 -13.36 20.30
C GLN A 244 3.82 -13.38 21.31
N GLU A 245 4.92 -14.08 21.02
CA GLU A 245 6.09 -14.21 21.91
C GLU A 245 6.64 -12.85 22.36
N LYS A 246 6.89 -11.94 21.41
CA LYS A 246 7.52 -10.64 21.64
C LYS A 246 6.56 -9.45 21.50
N SER A 247 5.25 -9.68 21.64
CA SER A 247 4.24 -8.66 21.40
C SER A 247 4.30 -7.49 22.39
N PRO A 248 4.38 -6.22 21.92
CA PRO A 248 4.13 -5.03 22.74
C PRO A 248 2.76 -5.04 23.44
N LEU A 249 1.76 -5.76 22.91
CA LEU A 249 0.43 -5.86 23.53
C LEU A 249 0.44 -6.49 24.92
N LYS A 250 1.52 -7.18 25.32
CA LYS A 250 1.69 -7.71 26.68
C LYS A 250 1.87 -6.61 27.72
N TYR A 251 2.36 -5.44 27.32
CA TYR A 251 2.66 -4.33 28.22
C TYR A 251 1.42 -3.46 28.46
N PRO A 252 0.99 -3.24 29.73
CA PRO A 252 -0.14 -2.38 30.04
C PRO A 252 0.02 -0.97 29.48
N VAL A 253 1.22 -0.39 29.54
CA VAL A 253 1.55 0.94 29.01
C VAL A 253 1.19 1.05 27.53
N VAL A 254 1.55 0.05 26.72
CA VAL A 254 1.23 0.02 25.29
C VAL A 254 -0.27 0.01 25.05
N ARG A 255 -1.01 -0.78 25.82
CA ARG A 255 -2.47 -0.86 25.68
C ARG A 255 -3.18 0.41 26.16
N GLN A 256 -2.68 1.01 27.25
CA GLN A 256 -3.26 2.21 27.85
C GLN A 256 -2.92 3.48 27.05
N MET A 257 -1.86 3.48 26.25
CA MET A 257 -1.49 4.63 25.43
C MET A 257 -2.54 4.99 24.37
N ALA A 258 -3.46 4.06 24.07
CA ALA A 258 -4.63 4.31 23.25
C ALA A 258 -5.52 5.44 23.80
N CYS A 259 -5.41 5.80 25.08
CA CYS A 259 -6.11 6.96 25.65
C CYS A 259 -5.66 8.31 25.09
N LEU A 260 -4.54 8.33 24.35
CA LEU A 260 -4.06 9.50 23.63
C LEU A 260 -4.51 9.54 22.17
N ASP A 261 -5.13 8.46 21.65
CA ASP A 261 -5.74 8.46 20.31
C ASP A 261 -7.01 9.34 20.35
N PRO A 262 -7.05 10.44 19.58
CA PRO A 262 -8.22 11.31 19.57
C PRO A 262 -9.54 10.64 19.22
N THR A 263 -9.50 9.60 18.39
CA THR A 263 -10.67 8.82 17.99
C THR A 263 -11.23 8.08 19.20
N VAL A 264 -10.35 7.54 20.05
CA VAL A 264 -10.72 6.84 21.28
C VAL A 264 -11.19 7.83 22.34
N ILE A 265 -10.52 8.98 22.46
CA ILE A 265 -10.93 10.08 23.36
C ILE A 265 -12.35 10.53 23.05
N TYR A 266 -12.67 10.71 21.76
CA TYR A 266 -14.00 11.10 21.34
C TYR A 266 -15.04 10.00 21.59
N ARG A 267 -14.70 8.73 21.31
CA ARG A 267 -15.63 7.59 21.39
C ARG A 267 -15.92 7.16 22.82
N ASP A 268 -14.90 7.10 23.69
CA ASP A 268 -15.01 6.62 25.07
C ASP A 268 -14.09 7.42 26.02
N PRO A 269 -14.51 8.63 26.41
CA PRO A 269 -13.73 9.49 27.31
C PRO A 269 -13.46 8.85 28.68
N ASP A 270 -14.37 8.03 29.19
CA ASP A 270 -14.23 7.39 30.50
C ASP A 270 -13.19 6.29 30.52
N SER A 271 -13.14 5.46 29.48
CA SER A 271 -12.06 4.49 29.29
C SER A 271 -10.72 5.20 29.14
N CYS A 272 -10.66 6.31 28.40
CA CYS A 272 -9.44 7.12 28.29
C CYS A 272 -8.98 7.66 29.64
N ARG A 273 -9.91 8.18 30.47
CA ARG A 273 -9.60 8.62 31.84
C ARG A 273 -9.03 7.48 32.69
N ARG A 274 -9.62 6.28 32.63
CA ARG A 274 -9.12 5.10 33.38
C ARG A 274 -7.73 4.68 32.92
N GLN A 275 -7.50 4.62 31.60
CA GLN A 275 -6.21 4.28 31.02
C GLN A 275 -5.13 5.31 31.36
N MET A 276 -5.44 6.61 31.26
CA MET A 276 -4.54 7.70 31.65
C MET A 276 -4.15 7.61 33.13
N LYS A 277 -5.10 7.32 34.04
CA LYS A 277 -4.79 7.08 35.45
C LYS A 277 -3.81 5.91 35.62
N GLY A 278 -3.96 4.83 34.84
CA GLY A 278 -3.04 3.69 34.82
C GLY A 278 -1.62 4.08 34.35
N LEU A 279 -1.52 4.92 33.32
CA LEU A 279 -0.23 5.43 32.84
C LEU A 279 0.47 6.30 33.87
N VAL A 280 -0.24 7.27 34.46
CA VAL A 280 0.30 8.14 35.51
C VAL A 280 0.76 7.31 36.70
N LYS A 281 -0.03 6.32 37.12
CA LYS A 281 0.36 5.40 38.19
C LYS A 281 1.65 4.65 37.86
N THR A 282 1.75 4.10 36.64
CA THR A 282 2.95 3.40 36.18
C THR A 282 4.18 4.33 36.18
N PHE A 283 4.03 5.57 35.73
CA PHE A 283 5.14 6.54 35.71
C PHE A 283 5.58 6.96 37.11
N LEU A 284 4.63 7.12 38.04
CA LEU A 284 4.91 7.39 39.45
C LEU A 284 5.64 6.24 40.14
N GLU A 285 5.21 4.99 39.90
CA GLU A 285 5.84 3.79 40.44
C GLU A 285 7.29 3.63 39.94
N VAL A 286 7.55 4.01 38.69
CA VAL A 286 8.87 3.95 38.05
C VAL A 286 9.82 5.08 38.52
N LYS A 287 9.40 5.92 39.50
CA LYS A 287 10.14 7.08 40.04
C LYS A 287 10.66 8.05 38.97
N GLN A 288 10.08 8.02 37.77
CA GLN A 288 10.47 8.90 36.69
C GLN A 288 9.48 10.06 36.58
N VAL A 289 10.05 11.26 36.66
CA VAL A 289 9.43 12.58 36.57
C VAL A 289 8.70 13.02 37.86
N PRO A 290 9.25 14.00 38.60
CA PRO A 290 8.47 14.73 39.59
C PRO A 290 7.23 15.29 38.90
N LEU A 291 6.03 15.08 39.47
CA LEU A 291 4.81 15.75 39.01
C LEU A 291 4.91 17.24 39.33
N THR A 292 5.64 17.98 38.50
CA THR A 292 5.80 19.42 38.66
C THR A 292 4.49 20.12 38.30
N LYS A 293 4.27 21.33 38.84
CA LYS A 293 3.08 22.13 38.53
C LYS A 293 3.02 22.46 37.03
N GLU A 294 4.17 22.59 36.39
CA GLU A 294 4.33 22.86 34.96
C GLU A 294 3.84 21.68 34.10
N LEU A 295 4.19 20.44 34.50
CA LEU A 295 3.73 19.24 33.81
C LEU A 295 2.20 19.11 33.92
N LEU A 296 1.64 19.32 35.11
CA LEU A 296 0.19 19.26 35.33
C LEU A 296 -0.56 20.33 34.52
N LYS A 297 -0.07 21.58 34.50
CA LYS A 297 -0.62 22.65 33.63
C LYS A 297 -0.53 22.29 32.15
N SER A 298 0.56 21.66 31.72
CA SER A 298 0.73 21.23 30.32
C SER A 298 -0.28 20.15 29.93
N VAL A 299 -0.53 19.17 30.81
CA VAL A 299 -1.54 18.11 30.59
C VAL A 299 -2.95 18.69 30.55
N GLU A 300 -3.27 19.62 31.44
CA GLU A 300 -4.57 20.32 31.45
C GLU A 300 -4.82 21.09 30.15
N ALA A 301 -3.79 21.78 29.63
CA ALA A 301 -3.85 22.52 28.38
C ALA A 301 -3.82 21.64 27.11
N ALA A 302 -3.48 20.35 27.21
CA ALA A 302 -3.34 19.46 26.06
C ALA A 302 -4.64 19.31 25.25
N ARG A 303 -5.79 19.29 25.93
CA ARG A 303 -7.11 19.21 25.28
C ARG A 303 -7.40 20.45 24.44
N THR A 304 -7.05 21.64 24.94
CA THR A 304 -7.23 22.90 24.22
C THR A 304 -6.34 22.93 22.97
N ARG A 305 -5.04 22.63 23.14
CA ARG A 305 -4.10 22.55 22.00
C ARG A 305 -4.57 21.61 20.90
N TYR A 306 -5.14 20.46 21.28
CA TYR A 306 -5.67 19.52 20.31
C TYR A 306 -6.91 20.05 19.56
N ARG A 307 -7.80 20.80 20.23
CA ARG A 307 -8.94 21.45 19.57
C ARG A 307 -8.49 22.54 18.60
N ASP A 308 -7.46 23.30 18.98
CA ASP A 308 -6.90 24.35 18.12
C ASP A 308 -6.28 23.72 16.86
N TYR A 309 -5.50 22.65 17.03
CA TYR A 309 -4.97 21.86 15.91
C TYR A 309 -6.07 21.34 14.99
N LEU A 310 -7.14 20.76 15.53
CA LEU A 310 -8.26 20.28 14.72
C LEU A 310 -8.96 21.40 13.94
N THR A 311 -9.03 22.59 14.52
CA THR A 311 -9.62 23.77 13.85
C THR A 311 -8.72 24.21 12.70
N GLU A 312 -7.41 24.23 12.92
CA GLU A 312 -6.42 24.56 11.88
C GLU A 312 -6.40 23.53 10.75
N GLU A 313 -6.49 22.24 11.05
CA GLU A 313 -6.57 21.18 10.03
C GLU A 313 -7.85 21.26 9.20
N ARG A 314 -8.99 21.62 9.80
CA ARG A 314 -10.22 21.90 9.04
C ARG A 314 -10.03 23.08 8.09
N ARG A 315 -9.44 24.17 8.59
CA ARG A 315 -9.12 25.37 7.79
C ARG A 315 -8.21 25.03 6.60
N LYS A 316 -7.17 24.21 6.81
CA LYS A 316 -6.29 23.73 5.73
C LYS A 316 -7.05 22.93 4.67
N LYS A 317 -7.90 21.98 5.08
CA LYS A 317 -8.71 21.19 4.14
C LYS A 317 -9.67 22.06 3.34
N GLU A 318 -10.27 23.07 3.96
CA GLU A 318 -11.12 24.04 3.26
C GLU A 318 -10.33 24.86 2.23
N LEU A 319 -9.12 25.30 2.58
CA LEU A 319 -8.20 25.99 1.66
C LEU A 319 -7.76 25.08 0.50
N GLU A 320 -7.39 23.83 0.76
CA GLU A 320 -7.05 22.86 -0.27
C GLU A 320 -8.23 22.57 -1.21
N ALA A 321 -9.43 22.40 -0.66
CA ALA A 321 -10.64 22.19 -1.45
C ALA A 321 -10.97 23.41 -2.33
N LYS A 322 -10.79 24.64 -1.81
CA LYS A 322 -10.91 25.88 -2.61
C LYS A 322 -9.85 25.93 -3.71
N GLY A 323 -8.59 25.60 -3.41
CA GLY A 323 -7.50 25.55 -4.38
C GLY A 323 -7.73 24.53 -5.49
N GLN A 324 -8.23 23.34 -5.16
CA GLN A 324 -8.59 22.31 -6.15
C GLN A 324 -9.75 22.77 -7.05
N LYS A 325 -10.79 23.40 -6.48
CA LYS A 325 -11.91 23.95 -7.27
C LYS A 325 -11.44 25.05 -8.22
N ARG A 326 -10.56 25.93 -7.76
CA ARG A 326 -9.96 26.98 -8.59
C ARG A 326 -9.16 26.39 -9.75
N LYS A 327 -8.27 25.43 -9.46
CA LYS A 327 -7.46 24.77 -10.49
C LYS A 327 -8.31 24.06 -11.53
N ALA A 328 -9.34 23.33 -11.11
CA ALA A 328 -10.27 22.67 -12.04
C ALA A 328 -10.97 23.69 -12.96
N ALA A 329 -11.40 24.84 -12.41
CA ALA A 329 -12.00 25.90 -13.20
C ALA A 329 -11.00 26.60 -14.16
N GLU A 330 -9.72 26.71 -13.78
CA GLU A 330 -8.65 27.21 -14.65
C GLU A 330 -8.37 26.24 -15.82
N ASP A 331 -8.30 24.94 -15.54
CA ASP A 331 -8.11 23.87 -16.54
C ASP A 331 -9.29 23.83 -17.53
N ASP A 332 -10.54 23.88 -17.04
CA ASP A 332 -11.75 23.94 -17.86
C ASP A 332 -11.73 25.17 -18.79
N LEU A 333 -11.33 26.34 -18.27
CA LEU A 333 -11.22 27.57 -19.05
C LEU A 333 -10.15 27.47 -20.14
N GLU A 334 -9.03 26.82 -19.86
CA GLU A 334 -7.98 26.55 -20.85
C GLU A 334 -8.48 25.62 -21.97
N GLU A 335 -9.23 24.57 -21.62
CA GLU A 335 -9.84 23.67 -22.60
C GLU A 335 -10.83 24.40 -23.52
N LEU A 336 -11.71 25.23 -22.96
CA LEU A 336 -12.65 26.05 -23.74
C LEU A 336 -11.89 26.99 -24.69
N ARG A 337 -10.79 27.61 -24.24
CA ARG A 337 -9.93 28.47 -25.09
C ARG A 337 -9.25 27.69 -26.22
N LYS A 338 -8.78 26.47 -25.96
CA LYS A 338 -8.22 25.58 -26.99
C LYS A 338 -9.28 25.21 -28.02
N ARG A 339 -10.47 24.81 -27.56
CA ARG A 339 -11.62 24.49 -28.43
C ARG A 339 -12.02 25.68 -29.30
N LYS A 340 -12.02 26.89 -28.75
CA LYS A 340 -12.26 28.14 -29.49
C LYS A 340 -11.26 28.29 -30.63
N LYS A 341 -9.97 28.12 -30.34
CA LYS A 341 -8.90 28.21 -31.35
C LYS A 341 -9.11 27.19 -32.48
N THR A 342 -9.39 25.93 -32.15
CA THR A 342 -9.63 24.88 -33.15
C THR A 342 -10.87 25.16 -34.02
N ILE A 343 -11.99 25.59 -33.42
CA ILE A 343 -13.20 25.92 -34.19
C ILE A 343 -12.96 27.10 -35.12
N LEU A 344 -12.19 28.10 -34.68
CA LEU A 344 -11.80 29.24 -35.50
C LEU A 344 -10.95 28.81 -36.71
N GLU A 345 -9.92 27.98 -36.48
CA GLU A 345 -9.07 27.44 -37.55
C GLU A 345 -9.88 26.62 -38.57
N VAL A 346 -10.80 25.77 -38.11
CA VAL A 346 -11.70 24.99 -38.98
C VAL A 346 -12.63 25.91 -39.77
N SER A 347 -13.22 26.94 -39.15
CA SER A 347 -14.09 27.89 -39.83
C SER A 347 -13.36 28.66 -40.93
N GLN A 348 -12.13 29.12 -40.64
CA GLN A 348 -11.27 29.80 -41.60
C GLN A 348 -10.84 28.86 -42.73
N GLY A 349 -10.52 27.60 -42.44
CA GLY A 349 -10.22 26.58 -43.43
C GLY A 349 -11.39 26.34 -44.39
N LEU A 350 -12.59 26.13 -43.85
CA LEU A 350 -13.82 25.94 -44.64
C LEU A 350 -14.14 27.17 -45.52
N ALA A 351 -13.88 28.38 -45.03
CA ALA A 351 -14.06 29.61 -45.82
C ALA A 351 -13.07 29.65 -47.00
N ARG A 352 -11.78 29.40 -46.75
CA ARG A 352 -10.75 29.36 -47.79
C ARG A 352 -11.04 28.29 -48.85
N GLU A 353 -11.45 27.10 -48.43
CA GLU A 353 -11.82 26.02 -49.35
C GLU A 353 -13.08 26.38 -50.16
N ALA A 354 -14.05 27.06 -49.55
CA ALA A 354 -15.23 27.52 -50.25
C ALA A 354 -14.91 28.54 -51.33
N ASP A 355 -14.02 29.50 -51.03
CA ASP A 355 -13.61 30.55 -51.97
C ASP A 355 -12.79 29.94 -53.12
N LYS A 356 -11.84 29.04 -52.83
CA LYS A 356 -11.13 28.28 -53.86
C LYS A 356 -12.07 27.46 -54.75
N THR A 357 -13.06 26.80 -54.16
CA THR A 357 -14.05 26.00 -54.92
C THR A 357 -14.95 26.90 -55.79
N ALA A 358 -15.22 28.14 -55.35
CA ALA A 358 -15.97 29.12 -56.14
C ALA A 358 -15.13 29.63 -57.33
N GLU A 359 -13.85 29.97 -57.11
CA GLU A 359 -12.92 30.35 -58.18
C GLU A 359 -12.75 29.21 -59.21
N GLU A 360 -12.63 27.95 -58.76
CA GLU A 360 -12.58 26.78 -59.65
C GLU A 360 -13.87 26.63 -60.48
N ALA A 361 -15.03 27.02 -59.95
CA ALA A 361 -16.30 26.96 -60.65
C ALA A 361 -16.38 27.99 -61.79
N GLU A 362 -15.79 29.18 -61.62
CA GLU A 362 -15.75 30.24 -62.64
C GLU A 362 -15.03 29.79 -63.92
N ALA A 363 -14.08 28.86 -63.81
CA ALA A 363 -13.34 28.28 -64.93
C ALA A 363 -14.01 27.06 -65.59
N LYS A 364 -15.22 26.68 -65.16
CA LYS A 364 -15.97 25.52 -65.68
C LYS A 364 -17.35 25.96 -66.20
N SER A 365 -17.99 25.12 -67.00
CA SER A 365 -19.30 25.41 -67.61
C SER A 365 -20.24 24.19 -67.53
N GLY A 366 -21.55 24.47 -67.57
CA GLY A 366 -22.59 23.44 -67.51
C GLY A 366 -22.74 22.78 -66.14
N THR A 367 -23.00 21.47 -66.11
CA THR A 367 -23.29 20.70 -64.89
C THR A 367 -22.16 20.72 -63.85
N LYS A 368 -20.90 20.69 -64.29
CA LYS A 368 -19.72 20.72 -63.40
C LYS A 368 -19.58 22.06 -62.66
N MET A 369 -19.96 23.18 -63.29
CA MET A 369 -20.00 24.49 -62.61
C MET A 369 -21.05 24.48 -61.49
N ALA A 370 -22.25 24.00 -61.78
CA ALA A 370 -23.33 23.92 -60.80
C ALA A 370 -22.99 23.02 -59.58
N GLU A 371 -22.30 21.89 -59.81
CA GLU A 371 -21.80 21.02 -58.74
C GLU A 371 -20.78 21.71 -57.83
N LEU A 372 -19.80 22.44 -58.40
CA LEU A 372 -18.80 23.17 -57.64
C LEU A 372 -19.39 24.34 -56.83
N ILE A 373 -20.35 25.07 -57.41
CA ILE A 373 -21.10 26.12 -56.70
C ILE A 373 -21.90 25.52 -55.54
N SER A 374 -22.57 24.38 -55.75
CA SER A 374 -23.28 23.66 -54.68
C SER A 374 -22.33 23.25 -53.55
N LYS A 375 -21.16 22.71 -53.89
CA LYS A 375 -20.12 22.33 -52.92
C LYS A 375 -19.58 23.55 -52.15
N SER A 376 -19.28 24.66 -52.83
CA SER A 376 -18.86 25.91 -52.19
C SER A 376 -19.92 26.43 -51.20
N ASN A 377 -21.19 26.41 -51.59
CA ASN A 377 -22.30 26.81 -50.72
C ASN A 377 -22.43 25.92 -49.47
N ILE A 378 -22.21 24.60 -49.59
CA ILE A 378 -22.16 23.68 -48.45
C ILE A 378 -21.02 24.06 -47.49
N LEU A 379 -19.83 24.34 -48.02
CA LEU A 379 -18.67 24.74 -47.21
C LEU A 379 -18.91 26.09 -46.51
N ARG A 380 -19.49 27.08 -47.20
CA ARG A 380 -19.90 28.36 -46.60
C ARG A 380 -20.92 28.17 -45.48
N LYS A 381 -21.91 27.30 -45.68
CA LYS A 381 -22.90 26.94 -44.65
C LYS A 381 -22.23 26.26 -43.45
N GLY A 382 -21.25 25.39 -43.69
CA GLY A 382 -20.43 24.75 -42.66
C GLY A 382 -19.62 25.77 -41.85
N SER A 383 -18.95 26.71 -42.51
CA SER A 383 -18.21 27.80 -41.85
C SER A 383 -19.13 28.68 -41.01
N LYS A 384 -20.29 29.08 -41.54
CA LYS A 384 -21.30 29.87 -40.81
C LYS A 384 -21.82 29.13 -39.55
N LYS A 385 -22.01 27.81 -39.63
CA LYS A 385 -22.38 26.99 -38.46
C LYS A 385 -21.28 26.99 -37.40
N LYS A 386 -20.01 26.90 -37.81
CA LYS A 386 -18.86 26.97 -36.89
C LYS A 386 -18.69 28.33 -36.24
N LEU A 387 -18.97 29.44 -36.94
CA LEU A 387 -19.01 30.77 -36.35
C LEU A 387 -20.11 30.92 -35.29
N ALA A 388 -21.29 30.34 -35.53
CA ALA A 388 -22.37 30.33 -34.53
C ALA A 388 -22.00 29.49 -33.28
N GLU A 389 -21.32 28.34 -33.46
CA GLU A 389 -20.76 27.56 -32.34
C GLU A 389 -19.71 28.35 -31.55
N LEU A 390 -18.90 29.18 -32.23
CA LEU A 390 -17.88 30.01 -31.61
C LEU A 390 -18.50 31.11 -30.73
N GLU A 391 -19.57 31.76 -31.17
CA GLU A 391 -20.27 32.80 -30.38
C GLU A 391 -20.84 32.24 -29.06
N ILE A 392 -21.36 31.01 -29.09
CA ILE A 392 -21.84 30.31 -27.87
C ILE A 392 -20.66 30.04 -26.93
N LEU A 393 -19.56 29.53 -27.48
CA LEU A 393 -18.36 29.20 -26.71
C LEU A 393 -17.70 30.44 -26.09
N GLU A 394 -17.77 31.60 -26.76
CA GLU A 394 -17.29 32.87 -26.19
C GLU A 394 -18.09 33.31 -24.96
N LYS A 395 -19.42 33.14 -24.99
CA LYS A 395 -20.29 33.40 -23.84
C LYS A 395 -19.99 32.43 -22.68
N GLU A 396 -19.72 31.17 -22.98
CA GLU A 396 -19.31 30.17 -21.97
C GLU A 396 -17.96 30.51 -21.33
N ILE A 397 -16.97 30.93 -22.12
CA ILE A 397 -15.65 31.37 -21.64
C ILE A 397 -15.79 32.60 -20.73
N GLU A 398 -16.63 33.57 -21.11
CA GLU A 398 -16.87 34.77 -20.32
C GLU A 398 -17.56 34.44 -18.99
N ALA A 399 -18.60 33.59 -19.02
CA ALA A 399 -19.30 33.13 -17.83
C ALA A 399 -18.36 32.37 -16.88
N LYS A 400 -17.57 31.43 -17.40
CA LYS A 400 -16.58 30.68 -16.61
C LYS A 400 -15.47 31.57 -16.04
N GLY A 401 -15.01 32.55 -16.82
CA GLY A 401 -14.07 33.56 -16.33
C GLY A 401 -14.63 34.42 -15.21
N ALA A 402 -15.93 34.73 -15.23
CA ALA A 402 -16.61 35.46 -14.15
C ALA A 402 -16.82 34.60 -12.90
N GLU A 403 -17.11 33.30 -13.06
CA GLU A 403 -17.16 32.34 -11.93
C GLU A 403 -15.80 32.23 -11.24
N LEU A 404 -14.70 32.13 -12.01
CA LEU A 404 -13.35 32.01 -11.48
C LEU A 404 -12.96 33.24 -10.61
N ARG A 405 -13.35 34.45 -11.03
CA ARG A 405 -13.13 35.69 -10.26
C ARG A 405 -13.90 35.74 -8.92
N LYS A 406 -14.95 34.92 -8.76
CA LYS A 406 -15.71 34.83 -7.50
C LYS A 406 -15.14 33.80 -6.52
N ILE A 407 -14.15 33.01 -6.94
CA ILE A 407 -13.47 32.00 -6.11
C ILE A 407 -12.24 32.61 -5.38
N GLU A 408 -11.83 33.83 -5.76
CA GLU A 408 -10.91 34.70 -4.98
C GLU A 408 -11.53 35.10 -3.64
#